data_AF-A0A2W1B3T1-F1
#
_entry.id   AF-A0A2W1B3T1-F1
#
_cell.length_a   1.000
_cell.length_b   1.000
_cell.length_c   1.000
_cell.angle_alpha   90.00
_cell.angle_beta   90.00
_cell.angle_gamma   90.00
#
_symmetry.space_group_name_H-M   'P 1'
#
loop_
_entity.id
_entity.type
_entity.pdbx_description
1 polymer ?
#
loop_
_entity_poly.entity_id
_entity_poly.type
_entity_poly.pdbx_seq_one_letter_code
_entity_poly.pdbx_strand_id
1 'polypeptide(L)' 'MRTTLTIPEDLLERLRLAAAEQHRSMADLVRQMLEEGVKTHRPRPRSLGIGASGFKDTARRIAEERPEPRSWR' A
#
# COMPACT_ATOMS: atom_id res chain seq x y z
N MET A 1 1.72 -16.24 19.09
CA MET A 1 2.61 -15.10 19.39
C MET A 1 1.81 -14.06 20.16
N ARG A 2 2.39 -13.44 21.20
CA ARG A 2 1.74 -12.39 21.99
C ARG A 2 2.43 -11.06 21.72
N THR A 3 1.66 -10.05 21.35
CA THR A 3 2.15 -8.69 21.09
C THR A 3 1.39 -7.72 21.97
N THR A 4 2.12 -6.82 22.63
CA THR A 4 1.53 -5.72 23.40
C THR A 4 1.61 -4.45 22.56
N LEU A 5 0.49 -3.76 22.41
CA LEU A 5 0.40 -2.50 21.67
C LEU A 5 0.03 -1.39 22.66
N THR A 6 0.65 -0.23 22.50
CA THR A 6 0.20 0.98 23.22
C THR A 6 -0.75 1.73 22.31
N ILE A 7 -1.94 2.05 22.81
CA ILE A 7 -2.95 2.81 22.09
C ILE A 7 -3.47 3.94 22.96
N PRO A 8 -3.96 5.04 22.35
CA PRO A 8 -4.69 6.08 23.08
C PRO A 8 -5.89 5.50 23.85
N GLU A 9 -6.17 6.06 25.03
CA GLU A 9 -7.23 5.56 25.92
C GLU A 9 -8.62 5.70 25.30
N ASP A 10 -8.87 6.82 24.61
CA ASP A 10 -10.11 7.08 23.87
C ASP A 10 -10.34 6.07 22.73
N LEU A 11 -9.26 5.55 22.12
CA LEU A 11 -9.37 4.49 21.13
C LEU A 11 -9.71 3.16 21.78
N LEU A 12 -9.13 2.87 22.95
CA LEU A 12 -9.43 1.65 23.70
C LEU A 12 -10.91 1.60 24.11
N GLU A 13 -11.48 2.72 24.57
CA GLU A 13 -12.90 2.80 24.92
C GLU A 13 -13.80 2.54 23.71
N ARG A 14 -13.50 3.17 22.57
CA ARG A 14 -14.25 2.95 21.31
C ARG A 14 -14.17 1.50 20.84
N LEU A 15 -13.02 0.86 20.97
CA LEU A 15 -12.85 -0.56 20.66
C LEU A 15 -13.68 -1.46 21.59
N ARG A 16 -13.83 -1.10 22.87
CA ARG A 16 -14.65 -1.86 23.83
C ARG A 16 -16.12 -1.78 23.47
N LEU A 17 -16.60 -0.58 23.12
CA LEU A 17 -17.97 -0.39 22.67
C LEU A 17 -18.24 -1.19 21.39
N ALA A 18 -17.37 -1.08 20.38
CA ALA A 18 -17.51 -1.82 19.12
C ALA A 18 -17.49 -3.36 19.34
N ALA A 19 -16.67 -3.86 20.26
CA ALA A 19 -16.63 -5.27 20.60
C ALA A 19 -17.92 -5.74 21.26
N ALA A 20 -18.49 -4.92 22.16
CA ALA A 20 -19.76 -5.20 22.82
C ALA A 20 -20.93 -5.21 21.84
N GLU A 21 -21.01 -4.24 20.93
CA GLU A 21 -22.03 -4.15 19.88
C GLU A 21 -22.01 -5.38 18.95
N GLN A 22 -20.82 -5.90 18.66
CA GLN A 22 -20.65 -7.05 17.77
C GLN A 22 -20.70 -8.40 18.50
N HIS A 23 -20.90 -8.42 19.83
CA HIS A 23 -20.83 -9.62 20.68
C HIS A 23 -19.54 -10.42 20.50
N ARG A 24 -18.41 -9.73 20.35
CA ARG A 24 -17.10 -10.35 20.08
C ARG A 24 -16.09 -10.03 21.14
N SER A 25 -15.10 -10.90 21.26
CA SER A 25 -13.95 -10.61 22.11
C SER A 25 -13.14 -9.46 21.52
N MET A 26 -12.55 -8.65 22.41
CA MET A 26 -11.63 -7.57 22.03
C MET A 26 -10.49 -8.09 21.13
N ALA A 27 -9.95 -9.27 21.46
CA ALA A 27 -8.86 -9.87 20.70
C ALA A 27 -9.27 -10.26 19.27
N ASP A 28 -10.49 -10.77 19.09
CA ASP A 28 -11.00 -11.16 17.77
C ASP A 28 -11.30 -9.94 16.91
N LEU A 29 -11.83 -8.88 17.51
CA LEU A 29 -12.06 -7.61 16.82
C LEU A 29 -10.73 -7.00 16.35
N VAL A 30 -9.75 -6.88 17.26
CA VAL A 30 -8.42 -6.35 16.94
C VAL A 30 -7.74 -7.18 15.85
N ARG A 31 -7.81 -8.52 15.93
CA ARG A 31 -7.22 -9.40 14.92
C ARG A 31 -7.82 -9.17 13.54
N GLN A 32 -9.14 -9.13 13.43
CA GLN A 32 -9.81 -8.88 12.15
C GLN A 32 -9.45 -7.51 11.59
N MET A 33 -9.50 -6.46 12.41
CA MET A 33 -9.19 -5.11 11.95
C MET A 33 -7.74 -5.00 11.45
N LEU A 34 -6.80 -5.69 12.10
CA LEU A 34 -5.41 -5.77 11.62
C LEU A 34 -5.33 -6.51 10.29
N GLU A 35 -6.02 -7.64 10.12
CA GLU A 35 -6.06 -8.37 8.85
C GLU A 35 -6.66 -7.52 7.72
N GLU A 36 -7.74 -6.80 7.98
CA GLU A 36 -8.37 -5.88 7.02
C GLU A 36 -7.47 -4.68 6.69
N GLY A 37 -6.82 -4.11 7.70
CA GLY A 37 -5.84 -3.04 7.53
C GLY A 37 -4.66 -3.47 6.66
N VAL A 38 -4.14 -4.70 6.86
CA VAL A 38 -3.07 -5.24 6.01
C VAL A 38 -3.55 -5.53 4.59
N LYS A 39 -4.75 -6.09 4.41
CA LYS A 39 -5.33 -6.36 3.08
C LYS A 39 -5.51 -5.08 2.27
N THR A 40 -5.94 -4.00 2.92
CA THR A 40 -6.18 -2.70 2.30
C THR A 40 -4.89 -1.88 2.14
N HIS A 41 -3.85 -2.19 2.90
CA HIS A 41 -2.53 -1.59 2.76
C HIS A 41 -1.83 -2.07 1.48
N ARG A 42 -2.18 -1.46 0.34
CA ARG A 42 -1.35 -1.51 -0.86
C ARG A 42 -0.23 -0.47 -0.70
N PRO A 43 1.04 -0.88 -0.57
CA PRO A 43 2.13 0.08 -0.67
C PRO A 43 2.00 0.78 -2.04
N ARG A 44 1.95 2.12 -2.03
CA ARG A 44 2.07 2.88 -3.29
C ARG A 44 3.36 2.40 -3.96
N PRO A 45 3.31 1.99 -5.25
CA PRO A 45 4.53 1.63 -5.96
C PRO A 45 5.50 2.80 -5.86
N ARG A 46 6.65 2.58 -5.22
CA ARG A 46 7.69 3.61 -5.04
C ARG A 46 8.39 3.92 -6.37
N SER A 47 8.12 3.13 -7.41
CA SER A 47 8.46 3.42 -8.80
C SER A 47 7.35 2.88 -9.71
N LEU A 48 6.76 3.76 -10.53
CA LEU A 48 6.15 3.40 -11.81
C LEU A 48 7.23 3.54 -12.89
N GLY A 49 8.35 2.84 -12.71
CA GLY A 49 9.53 3.02 -13.53
C GLY A 49 10.29 1.71 -13.67
N ILE A 50 10.35 1.23 -14.91
CA ILE A 50 11.04 0.02 -15.41
C ILE A 50 10.20 -1.26 -15.24
N GLY A 51 9.18 -1.42 -16.10
CA GLY A 51 8.44 -2.67 -16.22
C GLY A 51 7.21 -2.59 -17.14
N ALA A 52 7.43 -2.83 -18.43
CA ALA A 52 6.44 -3.21 -19.45
C ALA A 52 5.25 -2.26 -19.72
N SER A 53 5.48 -0.97 -19.97
CA SER A 53 4.61 -0.29 -20.94
C SER A 53 5.00 -0.78 -22.33
N GLY A 54 4.08 -1.45 -23.04
CA GLY A 54 4.22 -1.90 -24.43
C GLY A 54 4.40 -0.77 -25.46
N PHE A 55 4.97 0.35 -25.05
CA PHE A 55 5.33 1.49 -25.88
C PHE A 55 6.77 1.89 -25.56
N LYS A 56 7.64 1.54 -26.50
CA LYS A 56 8.99 2.09 -26.73
C LYS A 56 10.05 1.80 -25.68
N ASP A 57 10.78 0.72 -25.95
CA ASP A 57 12.19 0.52 -25.62
C ASP A 57 13.05 1.68 -26.14
N THR A 58 13.01 2.81 -25.43
CA THR A 58 13.77 4.02 -25.74
C THR A 58 15.02 4.12 -24.87
N ALA A 59 15.09 3.33 -23.78
CA ALA A 59 16.23 3.35 -22.86
C ALA A 59 17.45 2.58 -23.41
N ARG A 60 17.25 1.58 -24.28
CA ARG A 60 18.35 0.78 -24.83
C ARG A 60 19.11 1.45 -25.99
N ARG A 61 18.50 2.39 -26.72
CA ARG A 61 19.11 2.98 -27.94
C ARG A 61 19.97 4.22 -27.73
N ILE A 62 20.05 4.78 -26.52
CA ILE A 62 20.77 6.05 -26.28
C ILE A 62 22.30 5.86 -26.31
N ALA A 63 22.80 4.64 -26.14
CA ALA A 63 24.24 4.37 -26.15
C ALA A 63 24.84 4.29 -27.57
N GLU A 64 24.05 3.99 -28.60
CA GLU A 64 24.59 3.67 -29.94
C GLU A 64 24.07 4.57 -31.06
N GLU A 65 22.92 5.25 -30.90
CA GLU A 65 22.39 6.13 -31.95
C GLU A 65 21.93 7.47 -31.39
N ARG A 66 22.52 8.56 -31.90
CA ARG A 66 22.02 9.92 -31.69
C ARG A 66 20.76 10.09 -32.55
N PRO A 67 19.56 10.22 -31.97
CA PRO A 67 18.37 10.46 -32.78
C PRO A 67 18.45 11.87 -33.37
N GLU A 68 18.43 11.96 -34.71
CA GLU A 68 18.33 13.25 -35.38
C GLU A 68 16.95 13.87 -35.08
N PRO A 69 16.89 15.13 -34.62
CA PRO A 69 15.62 15.81 -34.43
C PRO A 69 14.94 16.01 -35.79
N ARG A 70 13.68 15.60 -35.90
CA ARG A 70 12.88 15.89 -37.10
C ARG A 70 12.75 17.40 -37.27
N SER A 71 12.98 17.88 -38.48
CA SER A 71 12.74 19.28 -38.84
C SER A 71 11.26 19.59 -38.68
N TRP A 72 10.97 20.67 -37.98
CA TRP A 72 9.63 21.21 -37.87
C TRP A 72 9.33 21.97 -39.16
N ARG A 73 8.48 21.37 -39.99
CA ARG A 73 7.70 22.02 -41.04
C ARG A 73 6.30 21.44 -41.03
#